data_AF-A0A3D0LT97-F1
#
_entry.id   AF-A0A3D0LT97-F1
#
_cell.length_a   1.000
_cell.length_b   1.000
_cell.length_c   1.000
_cell.angle_alpha   90.00
_cell.angle_beta   90.00
_cell.angle_gamma   90.00
#
_symmetry.space_group_name_H-M   'P 1'
#
loop_
_entity.id
_entity.type
_entity.pdbx_description
1 polymer ?
#
loop_
_entity_poly.entity_id
_entity_poly.type
_entity_poly.pdbx_seq_one_letter_code
_entity_poly.pdbx_strand_id
1 'polypeptide(L)' 'MCEFLKHIHTGVDQHTYDWGRVVGTWAVATYTVLAGYDLFQGHSFNPAAYGAGLAAIIAAVGANLLMKKDTEPKP' A
#
# COMPACT_ATOMS: atom_id res chain seq x y z
N MET A 1 -8.98 6.38 15.93
CA MET A 1 -8.66 6.77 14.54
C MET A 1 -7.18 7.09 14.36
N CYS A 2 -6.57 7.91 15.22
CA CYS A 2 -5.14 8.21 15.17
C CYS A 2 -4.23 6.97 15.31
N GLU A 3 -4.52 6.06 16.25
CA GLU A 3 -3.70 4.84 16.43
C GLU A 3 -3.74 3.90 15.22
N PHE A 4 -4.89 3.78 14.55
CA PHE A 4 -5.02 2.93 13.38
C PHE A 4 -4.16 3.42 12.21
N LEU A 5 -4.21 4.73 11.93
CA LEU A 5 -3.36 5.34 10.91
C LEU A 5 -1.88 5.25 11.28
N LYS A 6 -1.55 5.46 12.57
CA LYS A 6 -0.18 5.31 13.05
C LYS A 6 0.34 3.89 12.77
N HIS A 7 -0.42 2.86 13.16
CA HIS A 7 -0.03 1.46 13.00
C HIS A 7 0.15 1.02 11.53
N ILE A 8 -0.59 1.64 10.61
CA ILE A 8 -0.41 1.41 9.17
C ILE A 8 0.95 1.93 8.70
N HIS A 9 1.43 3.05 9.23
CA HIS A 9 2.65 3.72 8.75
C HIS A 9 3.89 3.46 9.62
N THR A 10 3.77 2.70 10.70
CA THR A 10 4.88 2.32 11.58
C THR A 10 5.27 0.86 11.42
N GLY A 11 6.51 0.53 11.80
CA GLY A 11 7.04 -0.83 11.85
C GLY A 11 6.35 -1.70 12.91
N VAL A 12 6.86 -2.91 13.12
CA VAL A 12 6.27 -3.85 14.11
C VAL A 12 6.21 -3.26 15.52
N ASP A 13 7.18 -2.42 15.88
CA ASP A 13 7.25 -1.71 17.16
C ASP A 13 6.15 -0.65 17.38
N GLN A 14 5.36 -0.31 16.36
CA GLN A 14 4.33 0.76 16.42
C GLN A 14 4.86 2.17 16.75
N HIS A 15 6.18 2.38 16.64
CA HIS A 15 6.83 3.63 17.02
C HIS A 15 7.76 4.15 15.91
N THR A 16 8.42 3.26 15.17
CA THR A 16 9.34 3.65 14.10
C THR A 16 8.58 3.86 12.80
N TYR A 17 8.78 5.01 12.16
CA TYR A 17 8.15 5.32 10.88
C TYR A 17 8.70 4.42 9.76
N ASP A 18 7.79 3.76 9.04
CA ASP A 18 8.11 2.76 8.03
C ASP A 18 7.81 3.29 6.63
N TRP A 19 8.85 3.76 5.96
CA TRP A 19 8.77 4.25 4.59
C TRP A 19 8.21 3.22 3.61
N GLY A 20 8.47 1.93 3.83
CA GLY A 20 7.96 0.86 2.97
C GLY A 20 6.44 0.76 3.03
N ARG A 21 5.86 0.85 4.23
CA ARG A 21 4.41 0.86 4.41
C ARG A 21 3.78 2.14 3.87
N VAL A 22 4.41 3.29 4.12
CA VAL A 22 3.95 4.60 3.67
C VAL A 22 3.86 4.65 2.15
N VAL A 23 4.94 4.28 1.47
CA VAL A 23 4.98 4.23 0.00
C VAL A 23 3.96 3.22 -0.52
N GLY A 24 3.80 2.07 0.14
CA GLY A 24 2.77 1.08 -0.20
C GLY A 24 1.35 1.64 -0.13
N THR A 25 1.00 2.33 0.97
CA THR A 25 -0.31 2.96 1.15
C THR A 25 -0.57 4.03 0.08
N TRP A 26 0.42 4.88 -0.20
CA TRP A 26 0.30 5.91 -1.25
C TRP A 26 0.22 5.32 -2.66
N ALA A 27 0.91 4.21 -2.93
CA ALA A 27 0.83 3.52 -4.22
C ALA A 27 -0.59 2.98 -4.46
N VAL A 28 -1.20 2.33 -3.46
CA VAL A 28 -2.59 1.85 -3.55
C VAL A 28 -3.56 3.02 -3.74
N ALA A 29 -3.41 4.10 -2.97
CA ALA A 29 -4.26 5.28 -3.08
C ALA A 29 -4.15 5.92 -4.48
N THR A 30 -2.93 6.12 -4.97
CA THR A 30 -2.67 6.72 -6.29
C THR A 30 -3.25 5.84 -7.40
N TYR A 31 -3.03 4.52 -7.34
CA TYR A 31 -3.58 3.59 -8.31
C TYR A 31 -5.12 3.62 -8.35
N THR A 32 -5.75 3.66 -7.18
CA THR A 32 -7.22 3.76 -7.07
C THR A 32 -7.75 5.07 -7.62
N VAL A 33 -7.09 6.20 -7.32
CA VAL A 33 -7.47 7.53 -7.83
C VAL A 33 -7.34 7.58 -9.35
N LEU A 34 -6.25 7.04 -9.90
CA LEU A 34 -6.04 6.99 -11.35
C LEU A 34 -7.09 6.11 -12.05
N ALA A 35 -7.45 4.96 -11.47
CA ALA A 35 -8.54 4.13 -11.98
C ALA A 35 -9.89 4.87 -11.93
N GLY A 36 -10.17 5.61 -10.85
CA GLY A 36 -11.35 6.45 -10.75
C GLY A 36 -11.37 7.61 -11.75
N TYR A 37 -10.22 8.22 -12.00
CA TYR A 37 -10.07 9.27 -13.01
C TYR A 37 -10.31 8.74 -14.43
N ASP A 38 -9.80 7.54 -14.74
CA ASP A 38 -10.03 6.89 -16.03
C ASP A 38 -11.53 6.65 -16.28
N LEU A 39 -12.27 6.22 -15.24
CA LEU A 39 -13.72 6.09 -15.28
C LEU A 39 -14.43 7.45 -15.46
N PHE A 40 -13.95 8.47 -14.76
CA PHE A 40 -14.50 9.82 -14.88
C PHE A 40 -14.35 10.38 -16.31
N GLN A 41 -13.28 10.03 -17.01
CA GLN A 41 -13.05 10.39 -18.41
C GLN A 41 -13.92 9.62 -19.41
N GLY A 42 -14.78 8.69 -18.94
CA GLY A 42 -15.72 7.95 -19.76
C GLY A 42 -15.19 6.62 -20.30
N HIS A 43 -14.02 6.16 -19.84
CA HIS A 43 -13.52 4.83 -20.16
C HIS A 43 -14.26 3.75 -19.37
N SER A 44 -14.24 2.51 -19.88
CA SER A 44 -14.88 1.37 -19.23
C SER A 44 -14.01 0.78 -18.13
N PHE A 45 -14.61 0.48 -16.98
CA PHE A 45 -13.92 -0.24 -15.91
C PHE A 45 -13.57 -1.67 -16.37
N ASN A 46 -12.30 -2.05 -16.26
CA ASN A 46 -11.87 -3.43 -16.39
C ASN A 46 -11.46 -3.99 -15.02
N PRO A 47 -12.34 -4.76 -14.34
CA PRO A 47 -12.07 -5.29 -13.00
C PRO A 47 -10.85 -6.21 -12.94
N ALA A 48 -10.58 -6.98 -14.00
CA ALA A 48 -9.47 -7.93 -14.04
C ALA A 48 -8.12 -7.20 -14.14
N ALA A 49 -8.03 -6.19 -15.02
CA ALA A 49 -6.82 -5.38 -15.14
C ALA A 49 -6.55 -4.58 -13.85
N TYR A 50 -7.59 -4.00 -13.26
CA TYR A 50 -7.50 -3.32 -11.98
C TYR A 50 -7.02 -4.26 -10.85
N GLY A 51 -7.66 -5.43 -10.73
CA GLY A 51 -7.31 -6.42 -9.73
C GLY A 51 -5.88 -6.94 -9.87
N ALA A 52 -5.42 -7.17 -11.11
CA ALA A 52 -4.04 -7.58 -11.38
C ALA A 52 -3.02 -6.50 -10.95
N GLY A 53 -3.28 -5.23 -11.28
CA GLY A 53 -2.41 -4.12 -10.86
C GLY A 53 -2.37 -3.94 -9.34
N LEU A 54 -3.53 -4.01 -8.68
CA LEU A 54 -3.61 -3.94 -7.23
C LEU A 54 -2.88 -5.11 -6.54
N ALA A 55 -3.05 -6.33 -7.06
CA ALA A 55 -2.36 -7.51 -6.55
C ALA A 55 -0.83 -7.38 -6.70
N ALA A 56 -0.34 -6.81 -7.80
CA ALA A 56 1.08 -6.55 -8.00
C ALA A 56 1.65 -5.56 -6.97
N ILE A 57 0.92 -4.47 -6.68
CA ILE A 57 1.31 -3.50 -5.64
C ILE A 57 1.37 -4.19 -4.27
N ILE A 58 0.32 -4.94 -3.90
CA ILE A 58 0.26 -5.63 -2.61
C ILE A 58 1.38 -6.66 -2.48
N ALA A 59 1.66 -7.43 -3.54
CA ALA A 59 2.74 -8.39 -3.55
C ALA A 59 4.11 -7.72 -3.37
N ALA A 60 4.36 -6.60 -4.04
CA ALA A 60 5.61 -5.84 -3.89
C ALA A 60 5.78 -5.28 -2.46
N VAL A 61 4.72 -4.73 -1.87
CA VAL A 61 4.74 -4.24 -0.48
C VAL A 61 4.97 -5.40 0.50
N GLY A 62 4.28 -6.53 0.30
CA GLY A 62 4.45 -7.74 1.09
C GLY A 62 5.87 -8.30 1.02
N ALA A 63 6.47 -8.33 -0.18
CA ALA A 63 7.86 -8.73 -0.37
C ALA A 63 8.83 -7.79 0.37
N ASN A 64 8.64 -6.48 0.25
CA ASN A 64 9.44 -5.50 0.96
C ASN A 64 9.37 -5.68 2.50
N LEU A 65 8.18 -5.93 3.04
CA LEU A 65 7.99 -6.22 4.47
C LEU A 65 8.70 -7.52 4.87
N LEU A 66 8.60 -8.56 4.05
CA LEU A 66 9.25 -9.84 4.32
C LEU A 66 10.78 -9.71 4.32
N MET A 67 11.34 -8.92 3.40
CA MET A 67 12.79 -8.73 3.26
C MET A 67 13.41 -7.98 4.45
N LYS A 68 12.64 -7.12 5.13
CA LYS A 68 13.12 -6.33 6.28
C LYS A 68 12.63 -6.83 7.64
N LYS A 69 11.85 -7.92 7.68
CA LYS A 69 11.27 -8.46 8.91
C LYS A 69 12.30 -8.69 10.03
N ASP A 70 13.53 -9.09 9.65
CA ASP A 70 14.59 -9.47 10.60
C ASP A 70 15.46 -8.26 10.99
N THR A 71 15.30 -7.11 10.33
CA THR A 71 16.04 -5.88 10.59
C THR A 71 15.20 -4.80 11.29
N GLU A 72 13.89 -5.01 11.43
CA GLU A 72 13.00 -4.09 12.12
C GLU A 72 13.22 -4.11 13.65
N PRO A 73 13.10 -2.95 14.33
CA PRO A 73 13.05 -2.89 15.78
C PRO A 73 11.92 -3.77 16.32
N LYS A 74 12.25 -4.58 17.33
CA LYS A 74 11.30 -5.46 18.00
C LYS A 74 10.62 -4.71 19.15
N PRO A 75 9.37 -5.08 19.48
CA PRO A 75 8.70 -4.57 20.67
C PRO A 75 9.44 -4.92 21.96
#